data_AF-A0A943FRI3-F1
#
_entry.id   AF-A0A943FRI3-F1
#
_cell.length_a   1.000
_cell.length_b   1.000
_cell.length_c   1.000
_cell.angle_alpha   90.00
_cell.angle_beta   90.00
_cell.angle_gamma   90.00
#
_symmetry.space_group_name_H-M   'P 1'
#
loop_
_entity.id
_entity.type
_entity.pdbx_description
1 polymer ?
#
loop_
_entity_poly.entity_id
_entity_poly.type
_entity_poly.pdbx_seq_one_letter_code
_entity_poly.pdbx_strand_id
1 'polypeptide(L)'
;MGSAQLEQLNKYGMYVSAPCGISMYPMIRQGKDVVEIQKLTRKPKRYDVVLYIRGESQGVIHRVLYWKDDICVICGDNCWQKEYVKTEQIKGIVTKFYRKGKWHSICEKKYQLYVHIWTDGFFLRRPLFYIRDKIKNKLR
;
A
#
# COMPACT_ATOMS: atom_id res chain seq x y z
N MET A 1 9.56 13.24 -7.72
CA MET A 1 9.60 11.86 -8.28
C MET A 1 8.22 11.32 -8.71
N GLY A 2 7.09 11.90 -8.28
CA GLY A 2 5.75 11.43 -8.67
C GLY A 2 5.28 11.82 -10.07
N SER A 3 5.84 12.88 -10.68
CA SER A 3 5.42 13.36 -12.02
C SER A 3 5.61 12.31 -13.11
N ALA A 4 6.78 11.66 -13.16
CA ALA A 4 7.08 10.63 -14.17
C ALA A 4 6.20 9.36 -14.03
N GLN A 5 5.91 8.95 -12.79
CA GLN A 5 5.05 7.79 -12.52
C GLN A 5 3.60 8.05 -12.94
N LEU A 6 3.11 9.26 -12.66
CA LEU A 6 1.78 9.69 -13.09
C LEU A 6 1.68 9.80 -14.60
N GLU A 7 2.72 10.30 -15.26
CA GLU A 7 2.79 10.36 -16.72
C GLU A 7 2.71 8.96 -17.35
N GLN A 8 3.52 8.02 -16.87
CA GLN A 8 3.47 6.62 -17.33
C GLN A 8 2.09 6.00 -17.09
N LEU A 9 1.52 6.21 -15.91
CA LEU A 9 0.19 5.72 -15.55
C LEU A 9 -0.91 6.31 -16.45
N ASN A 10 -0.79 7.58 -16.83
CA ASN A 10 -1.73 8.23 -17.72
C ASN A 10 -1.57 7.81 -19.18
N LYS A 11 -0.32 7.61 -19.64
CA LYS A 11 0.00 7.25 -21.03
C LYS A 11 -0.29 5.79 -21.34
N TYR A 12 0.11 4.87 -20.45
CA TYR A 12 0.03 3.42 -20.69
C TYR A 12 -1.04 2.72 -19.85
N GLY A 13 -1.70 3.43 -18.94
CA GLY A 13 -2.68 2.84 -18.01
C GLY A 13 -2.07 2.02 -16.89
N MET A 14 -0.75 1.79 -16.90
CA MET A 14 -0.02 1.04 -15.88
C MET A 14 1.46 1.42 -15.86
N TYR A 15 2.12 1.15 -14.74
CA TYR A 15 3.58 1.17 -14.65
C TYR A 15 4.07 0.18 -13.60
N VAL A 16 5.37 -0.12 -13.66
CA VAL A 16 6.06 -1.04 -12.75
C VAL A 16 7.06 -0.23 -11.93
N SER A 17 7.09 -0.45 -10.62
CA SER A 17 7.97 0.31 -9.73
C SER A 17 8.47 -0.52 -8.56
N ALA A 18 9.68 -0.24 -8.10
CA ALA A 18 10.24 -0.80 -6.88
C ALA A 18 9.97 0.17 -5.71
N PRO A 19 9.05 -0.15 -4.77
CA PRO A 19 8.75 0.73 -3.67
C PRO A 19 9.92 0.86 -2.71
N CYS A 20 10.18 2.07 -2.24
CA CYS A 20 11.20 2.36 -1.23
C CYS A 20 10.57 2.50 0.16
N GLY A 21 11.22 1.93 1.17
CA GLY A 21 10.78 1.97 2.56
C GLY A 21 10.21 0.65 3.07
N ILE A 22 9.88 0.63 4.36
CA ILE A 22 9.46 -0.57 5.09
C ILE A 22 7.97 -0.57 5.47
N SER A 23 7.20 0.43 5.04
CA SER A 23 5.79 0.61 5.46
C SER A 23 4.90 -0.54 5.01
N MET A 24 5.21 -1.15 3.87
CA MET A 24 4.49 -2.31 3.32
C MET A 24 5.13 -3.66 3.67
N TYR A 25 6.10 -3.70 4.60
CA TYR A 25 6.65 -4.96 5.08
C TYR A 25 5.59 -5.72 5.91
N PRO A 26 5.46 -7.06 5.81
CA PRO A 26 6.28 -8.00 5.04
C PRO A 26 5.82 -8.23 3.59
N MET A 27 4.70 -7.63 3.16
CA MET A 27 4.13 -7.83 1.82
C MET A 27 5.10 -7.38 0.73
N ILE A 28 5.70 -6.20 0.85
CA ILE A 28 6.68 -5.65 -0.10
C ILE A 28 8.00 -5.39 0.63
N ARG A 29 9.09 -5.90 0.07
CA ARG A 29 10.44 -5.78 0.63
C ARG A 29 11.25 -4.83 -0.25
N GLN A 30 11.67 -3.72 0.35
CA GLN A 30 12.56 -2.75 -0.30
C GLN A 30 13.77 -3.45 -0.91
N GLY A 31 14.07 -3.10 -2.16
CA GLY A 31 15.21 -3.64 -2.92
C GLY A 31 15.09 -5.11 -3.33
N LYS A 32 13.94 -5.77 -3.12
CA LYS A 32 13.73 -7.18 -3.49
C LYS A 32 12.47 -7.42 -4.30
N ASP A 33 11.39 -6.72 -3.97
CA ASP A 33 10.10 -6.89 -4.62
C ASP A 33 9.78 -5.66 -5.49
N VAL A 34 9.03 -5.89 -6.55
CA VAL A 34 8.56 -4.85 -7.49
C VAL A 34 7.05 -4.95 -7.58
N VAL A 35 6.35 -3.83 -7.76
CA VAL A 35 4.89 -3.79 -7.88
C VAL A 35 4.46 -3.31 -9.26
N GLU A 36 3.40 -3.91 -9.78
CA GLU A 36 2.65 -3.43 -10.94
C GLU A 36 1.48 -2.59 -10.43
N ILE A 37 1.41 -1.34 -10.87
CA ILE A 37 0.35 -0.41 -10.52
C ILE A 37 -0.44 -0.10 -11.78
N GLN A 38 -1.75 -0.29 -11.71
CA GLN A 38 -2.68 0.03 -12.78
C GLN A 38 -3.50 1.26 -12.43
N LYS A 39 -3.92 2.00 -13.45
CA LYS A 39 -4.78 3.18 -13.30
C LYS A 39 -6.12 2.74 -12.69
N LEU A 40 -6.74 3.61 -11.89
CA LEU A 40 -8.03 3.30 -11.29
C LEU A 40 -9.08 3.09 -12.39
N THR A 41 -9.61 1.88 -12.46
CA THR A 41 -10.79 1.51 -13.27
C THR A 41 -12.05 1.36 -12.43
N ARG A 42 -11.89 1.27 -11.10
CA ARG A 42 -12.97 1.12 -10.11
C ARG A 42 -12.60 1.84 -8.82
N LYS A 43 -13.62 2.12 -7.99
CA LYS A 43 -13.38 2.55 -6.60
C LYS A 43 -12.58 1.46 -5.86
N PRO A 44 -11.48 1.82 -5.17
CA PRO A 44 -10.74 0.88 -4.34
C PRO A 44 -11.65 0.29 -3.27
N LYS A 45 -11.52 -1.01 -3.02
CA LYS A 45 -12.27 -1.73 -1.99
C LYS A 45 -11.34 -1.98 -0.80
N ARG A 46 -11.94 -2.34 0.34
CA ARG A 46 -11.18 -2.87 1.49
C ARG A 46 -10.22 -3.95 1.01
N TYR A 47 -9.02 -3.99 1.59
CA TYR A 47 -7.91 -4.90 1.28
C TYR A 47 -7.05 -4.55 0.06
N ASP A 48 -7.53 -3.71 -0.85
CA ASP A 48 -6.74 -3.25 -2.00
C ASP A 48 -5.53 -2.42 -1.54
N VAL A 49 -4.43 -2.48 -2.29
CA VAL A 49 -3.28 -1.61 -2.09
C VAL A 49 -3.34 -0.49 -3.11
N VAL A 50 -3.46 0.74 -2.63
CA VAL A 50 -3.65 1.92 -3.47
C VAL A 50 -2.38 2.76 -3.50
N LEU A 51 -2.07 3.30 -4.67
CA LEU A 51 -1.11 4.37 -4.86
C LEU A 51 -1.84 5.71 -4.69
N TYR A 52 -1.39 6.53 -3.74
CA TYR A 52 -1.82 7.91 -3.60
C TYR A 52 -0.63 8.86 -3.62
N ILE A 53 -0.90 10.13 -3.94
CA ILE A 53 0.10 11.18 -3.91
C ILE A 53 0.01 11.92 -2.58
N ARG A 54 1.11 11.89 -1.82
CA ARG A 54 1.30 12.65 -0.59
C ARG A 54 2.05 13.95 -0.89
N GLY A 55 1.53 15.05 -0.37
CA GLY A 55 2.06 16.39 -0.68
C GLY A 55 2.01 16.67 -2.18
N GLU A 56 3.05 17.28 -2.71
CA GLU A 56 3.07 17.71 -4.11
C GLU A 56 3.49 16.62 -5.11
N SER A 57 4.28 15.61 -4.70
CA SER A 57 4.80 14.65 -5.68
C SER A 57 5.34 13.33 -5.11
N GLN A 58 5.00 12.92 -3.89
CA GLN A 58 5.46 11.64 -3.36
C GLN A 58 4.40 10.55 -3.56
N GLY A 59 4.68 9.58 -4.43
CA GLY A 59 3.85 8.38 -4.59
C GLY A 59 4.07 7.44 -3.41
N VAL A 60 2.99 7.12 -2.69
CA VAL A 60 3.00 6.19 -1.55
C VAL A 60 1.97 5.10 -1.78
N ILE A 61 2.32 3.86 -1.48
CA ILE A 61 1.41 2.72 -1.56
C ILE A 61 1.01 2.25 -0.17
N HIS A 62 -0.29 2.17 0.13
CA HIS A 62 -0.80 1.64 1.38
C HIS A 62 -2.11 0.85 1.17
N ARG A 63 -2.46 0.03 2.16
CA ARG A 63 -3.63 -0.84 2.10
C ARG A 63 -4.88 -0.12 2.58
N VAL A 64 -5.98 -0.29 1.85
CA VAL A 64 -7.31 0.21 2.23
C VAL A 64 -7.85 -0.62 3.39
N LEU A 65 -8.13 0.06 4.50
CA LEU A 65 -8.80 -0.55 5.66
C LEU A 65 -10.31 -0.48 5.51
N TYR A 66 -10.84 0.73 5.27
CA TYR A 66 -12.26 0.98 5.08
C TYR A 66 -12.47 2.38 4.50
N TRP A 67 -13.68 2.64 4.04
CA TRP A 67 -14.12 3.96 3.62
C TRP A 67 -14.95 4.62 4.72
N LYS A 68 -14.77 5.92 4.90
CA LYS A 68 -15.63 6.77 5.72
C LYS A 68 -16.05 7.95 4.85
N ASP A 69 -17.28 7.94 4.38
CA ASP A 69 -17.80 8.91 3.41
C ASP A 69 -16.90 8.96 2.15
N ASP A 70 -16.33 10.13 1.83
CA ASP A 70 -15.39 10.34 0.72
C ASP A 70 -13.91 10.17 1.10
N ILE A 71 -13.66 9.75 2.34
CA ILE A 71 -12.31 9.55 2.88
C ILE A 71 -11.97 8.06 2.87
N CYS A 72 -10.92 7.71 2.13
CA CYS A 72 -10.31 6.40 2.15
C CYS A 72 -9.34 6.31 3.33
N VAL A 73 -9.61 5.40 4.28
CA VAL A 73 -8.72 5.14 5.40
C VAL A 73 -7.75 4.05 5.01
N ILE A 74 -6.47 4.40 4.92
CA ILE A 74 -5.40 3.51 4.49
C ILE A 74 -4.34 3.34 5.58
N CYS A 75 -3.58 2.25 5.51
CA CYS A 75 -2.48 1.99 6.42
C CYS A 75 -1.43 1.09 5.77
N GLY A 76 -0.16 1.33 6.07
CA GLY A 76 0.91 0.40 5.74
C GLY A 76 0.81 -0.91 6.53
N ASP A 77 1.24 -2.01 5.93
CA ASP A 77 1.23 -3.33 6.57
C ASP A 77 2.13 -3.39 7.82
N ASN A 78 3.20 -2.60 7.86
CA ASN A 78 4.15 -2.47 8.98
C ASN A 78 3.91 -1.23 9.87
N CYS A 79 2.82 -0.50 9.61
CA CYS A 79 2.49 0.75 10.29
C CYS A 79 1.24 0.56 11.17
N TRP A 80 1.11 1.39 12.19
CA TRP A 80 -0.08 1.45 13.05
C TRP A 80 -0.87 2.76 12.90
N GLN A 81 -0.23 3.81 12.38
CA GLN A 81 -0.86 5.09 12.09
C GLN A 81 -1.73 4.94 10.84
N LYS A 82 -2.97 5.43 10.94
CA LYS A 82 -3.91 5.50 9.83
C LYS A 82 -3.64 6.79 9.04
N GLU A 83 -3.82 6.70 7.73
CA GLU A 83 -3.81 7.85 6.85
C GLU A 83 -5.19 8.03 6.23
N TYR A 84 -5.59 9.29 6.10
CA TYR A 84 -6.89 9.70 5.59
C TYR A 84 -6.65 10.35 4.24
N VAL A 85 -7.08 9.68 3.18
CA VAL A 85 -6.76 10.06 1.82
C VAL A 85 -8.06 10.25 1.05
N LYS A 86 -8.21 11.39 0.39
CA LYS A 86 -9.39 11.63 -0.45
C LYS A 86 -9.31 10.83 -1.74
N THR A 87 -10.46 10.54 -2.34
CA THR A 87 -10.53 9.76 -3.58
C THR A 87 -9.68 10.38 -4.70
N GLU A 88 -9.60 11.71 -4.78
CA GLU A 88 -8.88 12.41 -5.85
C GLU A 88 -7.35 12.23 -5.74
N GLN A 89 -6.85 11.95 -4.54
CA GLN A 89 -5.42 11.72 -4.31
C GLN A 89 -5.00 10.31 -4.72
N ILE A 90 -5.94 9.39 -4.86
CA ILE A 90 -5.69 8.00 -5.25
C ILE A 90 -5.58 7.93 -6.78
N LYS A 91 -4.44 7.46 -7.27
CA LYS A 91 -4.10 7.48 -8.71
C LYS A 91 -4.01 6.09 -9.31
N GLY A 92 -3.60 5.10 -8.53
CA GLY A 92 -3.43 3.72 -8.98
C GLY A 92 -3.82 2.67 -7.95
N ILE A 93 -3.95 1.43 -8.40
CA ILE A 93 -4.13 0.23 -7.58
C ILE A 93 -3.03 -0.78 -7.93
N VAL A 94 -2.45 -1.41 -6.92
CA VAL A 94 -1.49 -2.50 -7.14
C VAL A 94 -2.24 -3.77 -7.49
N THR A 95 -1.91 -4.37 -8.62
CA THR A 95 -2.56 -5.59 -9.15
C THR A 95 -1.67 -6.82 -9.06
N LYS A 96 -0.36 -6.64 -9.17
CA LYS A 96 0.62 -7.71 -9.09
C LYS A 96 1.87 -7.24 -8.38
N PHE A 97 2.63 -8.17 -7.84
CA PHE A 97 3.97 -7.93 -7.35
C PHE A 97 4.90 -9.04 -7.81
N TYR A 98 6.12 -8.66 -8.17
CA TYR A 98 7.18 -9.59 -8.53
C TYR A 98 8.01 -9.92 -7.30
N ARG A 99 8.15 -11.21 -7.02
CA ARG A 99 8.91 -11.73 -5.88
C ARG A 99 9.57 -13.05 -6.24
N LYS A 100 10.84 -13.20 -5.87
CA LYS A 100 11.61 -14.46 -6.04
C LYS A 100 11.51 -15.05 -7.46
N GLY A 101 11.62 -14.20 -8.48
CA GLY A 101 11.59 -14.66 -9.87
C GLY A 101 10.19 -14.89 -10.46
N LYS A 102 9.12 -14.62 -9.72
CA LYS A 102 7.73 -14.90 -10.16
C LYS A 102 6.82 -13.70 -9.91
N TRP A 103 5.90 -13.49 -10.85
CA TRP A 103 4.78 -12.58 -10.66
C TRP A 103 3.70 -13.23 -9.82
N HIS A 104 3.29 -12.55 -8.76
CA HIS A 104 2.19 -12.92 -7.91
C HIS A 104 1.03 -11.96 -8.10
N SER A 105 -0.17 -12.51 -8.32
CA SER A 105 -1.38 -11.71 -8.44
C SER A 105 -1.97 -11.44 -7.07
N ILE A 106 -2.51 -10.22 -6.86
CA ILE A 106 -3.30 -9.95 -5.67
C ILE A 106 -4.58 -10.81 -5.60
N CYS A 107 -5.00 -11.45 -6.70
CA CYS A 107 -6.18 -12.32 -6.72
C CYS A 107 -5.88 -13.76 -6.23
N GLU A 108 -4.63 -14.11 -5.93
CA GLU A 108 -4.29 -15.44 -5.44
C GLU A 108 -4.95 -15.73 -4.09
N LYS A 109 -5.60 -16.90 -3.95
CA LYS A 109 -6.29 -17.30 -2.71
C LYS A 109 -5.39 -17.24 -1.47
N LYS A 110 -4.12 -17.64 -1.61
CA LYS A 110 -3.12 -17.57 -0.52
C LYS A 110 -2.85 -16.13 -0.09
N TYR A 111 -2.75 -15.22 -1.07
CA TYR A 111 -2.57 -13.79 -0.79
C TYR A 111 -3.83 -13.19 -0.15
N GLN A 112 -5.02 -13.50 -0.69
CA GLN A 112 -6.28 -13.03 -0.11
C GLN A 112 -6.42 -13.46 1.35
N LEU A 113 -6.15 -14.73 1.67
CA LEU A 113 -6.15 -15.23 3.05
C LEU A 113 -5.15 -14.47 3.95
N TYR A 114 -3.93 -14.24 3.46
CA TYR A 114 -2.95 -13.41 4.17
C TYR A 114 -3.50 -12.01 4.46
N VAL A 115 -4.11 -11.36 3.47
CA VAL A 115 -4.60 -10.00 3.61
C VAL A 115 -5.77 -9.93 4.58
N HIS A 116 -6.69 -10.90 4.57
CA HIS A 116 -7.76 -11.00 5.56
C HIS A 116 -7.20 -11.12 6.97
N ILE A 117 -6.32 -12.09 7.23
CA ILE A 117 -5.71 -12.28 8.55
C ILE A 117 -4.96 -11.02 9.00
N TRP A 118 -4.16 -10.42 8.12
CA TRP A 118 -3.33 -9.27 8.46
C TRP A 118 -4.13 -7.97 8.68
N THR A 119 -5.14 -7.74 7.85
CA THR A 119 -5.94 -6.51 7.88
C THR A 119 -7.02 -6.60 8.97
N ASP A 120 -7.66 -7.75 9.14
CA ASP A 120 -8.69 -7.93 10.16
C ASP A 120 -8.06 -8.02 11.56
N GLY A 121 -6.85 -8.59 11.64
CA GLY A 121 -5.99 -8.52 12.83
C GLY A 121 -5.44 -7.12 13.16
N PHE A 122 -5.88 -6.05 12.47
CA PHE A 122 -5.38 -4.69 12.71
C PHE A 122 -5.51 -4.25 14.17
N PHE A 123 -6.62 -4.59 14.82
CA PHE A 123 -6.87 -4.22 16.21
C PHE A 123 -5.84 -4.83 17.17
N LEU A 124 -5.37 -6.04 16.88
CA LEU A 124 -4.33 -6.72 17.67
C LEU A 124 -2.93 -6.20 17.33
N ARG A 125 -2.64 -5.90 16.06
CA ARG A 125 -1.31 -5.42 15.64
C ARG A 125 -1.03 -3.98 16.06
N ARG A 126 -2.06 -3.15 16.21
CA ARG A 126 -1.94 -1.73 16.57
C ARG A 126 -1.21 -1.50 17.91
N PRO A 127 -1.60 -2.10 19.06
CA PRO A 127 -0.88 -1.92 20.32
C PRO A 127 0.55 -2.45 20.27
N LEU A 128 0.78 -3.59 19.60
CA LEU A 128 2.11 -4.19 19.45
C LEU A 128 3.07 -3.25 18.71
N PHE A 129 2.64 -2.68 17.58
CA PHE A 129 3.46 -1.74 16.82
C PHE A 129 3.64 -0.40 17.55
N TYR A 130 2.64 0.07 18.28
CA TYR A 130 2.77 1.25 19.13
C TYR A 130 3.86 1.05 20.20
N ILE A 131 3.86 -0.07 20.92
CA ILE A 131 4.87 -0.41 21.93
C ILE A 131 6.26 -0.51 21.28
N ARG A 132 6.36 -1.22 20.15
CA ARG A 132 7.61 -1.35 19.38
C ARG A 132 8.20 0.01 19.03
N ASP A 133 7.40 0.91 18.47
CA ASP A 133 7.86 2.21 18.03
C ASP A 133 8.22 3.12 19.23
N LYS A 134 7.48 3.02 20.34
CA LYS A 134 7.81 3.71 21.60
C LYS A 134 9.15 3.24 22.19
N ILE A 135 9.43 1.93 22.16
CA ILE A 135 10.70 1.37 22.60
C ILE A 135 11.84 1.85 21.68
N LYS A 136 11.65 1.80 20.36
CA LYS A 136 12.64 2.28 19.39
C LYS A 136 12.98 3.76 19.58
N ASN A 137 11.96 4.60 19.84
CA ASN A 137 12.18 6.02 20.08
C ASN A 137 12.91 6.29 21.41
N LYS A 138 12.83 5.40 22.40
CA LYS A 138 13.56 5.52 23.68
C LYS A 138 15.03 5.07 23.57
N LEU A 139 15.35 4.26 22.56
CA LEU A 139 16.71 3.74 22.28
C LEU A 139 17.48 4.61 21.26
N ARG A 140 16.88 5.69 20.78
CA ARG A 140 17.46 6.67 19.86
C ARG A 140 17.84 7.93 20.62
#